data_AF-A0A961FTQ7-F1
#
_entry.id   AF-A0A961FTQ7-F1
#
_cell.length_a   1.000
_cell.length_b   1.000
_cell.length_c   1.000
_cell.angle_alpha   90.00
_cell.angle_beta   90.00
_cell.angle_gamma   90.00
#
_symmetry.space_group_name_H-M   'P 1'
#
loop_
_entity.id
_entity.type
_entity.pdbx_description
1 polymer ?
#
loop_
_entity_poly.entity_id
_entity_poly.type
_entity_poly.pdbx_seq_one_letter_code
_entity_poly.pdbx_strand_id
1 'polypeptide(L)'
;MTARPLAAVAGPDFFAESQSLKKNSLATLPIRLDGRDFLPGDRGSVDLRIGTSIDYQPVTMSVQVIRGKKPGPCLLLSAALHGDEINGVEIIRRLL
;
A
#
# COMPACT_ATOMS: atom_id res chain seq x y z
N MET A 1 -2.93 -33.34 1.73
CA MET A 1 -3.12 -32.39 2.85
C MET A 1 -1.89 -31.49 2.92
N THR A 2 -1.95 -30.30 2.30
CA THR A 2 -1.01 -29.20 2.53
C THR A 2 -1.84 -27.93 2.61
N ALA A 3 -1.71 -27.21 3.73
CA ALA A 3 -2.59 -26.11 4.10
C ALA A 3 -2.40 -24.91 3.18
N ARG A 4 -3.53 -24.40 2.66
CA ARG A 4 -3.65 -23.17 1.88
C ARG A 4 -3.45 -21.98 2.83
N PRO A 5 -2.51 -21.03 2.61
CA PRO A 5 -2.60 -19.75 3.31
C PRO A 5 -3.71 -18.96 2.62
N LEU A 6 -4.87 -18.94 3.27
CA LEU A 6 -6.03 -18.14 2.93
C LEU A 6 -5.75 -16.68 3.33
N ALA A 7 -5.13 -15.91 2.45
CA ALA A 7 -5.09 -14.45 2.57
C ALA A 7 -5.91 -13.84 1.44
N ALA A 8 -7.21 -13.76 1.73
CA ALA A 8 -8.19 -12.80 1.25
C ALA A 8 -8.07 -12.30 -0.21
N VAL A 9 -9.01 -12.76 -1.05
CA VAL A 9 -9.64 -11.86 -2.03
C VAL A 9 -10.25 -10.72 -1.22
N ALA A 10 -9.89 -9.47 -1.54
CA ALA A 10 -10.28 -8.28 -0.82
C ALA A 10 -11.81 -8.10 -0.83
N GLY A 11 -12.46 -8.64 0.19
CA GLY A 11 -13.84 -8.34 0.54
C GLY A 11 -13.92 -7.23 1.59
N PRO A 12 -15.14 -6.70 1.84
CA PRO A 12 -15.39 -5.64 2.83
C PRO A 12 -14.95 -5.98 4.26
N ASP A 13 -14.66 -7.25 4.57
CA ASP A 13 -14.33 -7.75 5.90
C ASP A 13 -12.83 -7.65 6.28
N PHE A 14 -11.96 -7.18 5.37
CA PHE A 14 -10.50 -7.09 5.58
C PHE A 14 -10.10 -6.23 6.80
N PHE A 15 -10.86 -5.17 7.08
CA PHE A 15 -10.59 -4.27 8.20
C PHE A 15 -10.73 -4.96 9.57
N ALA A 16 -11.63 -5.94 9.71
CA ALA A 16 -11.83 -6.65 10.97
C ALA A 16 -10.68 -7.64 11.28
N GLU A 17 -10.12 -8.31 10.26
CA GLU A 17 -9.01 -9.26 10.44
C GLU A 17 -7.66 -8.56 10.74
N SER A 18 -7.50 -7.33 10.28
CA SER A 18 -6.26 -6.55 10.47
C SER A 18 -5.89 -6.27 11.94
N GLN A 19 -6.86 -6.31 12.86
CA GLN A 19 -6.65 -5.97 14.27
C GLN A 19 -6.11 -7.15 15.10
N SER A 20 -6.17 -8.39 14.60
CA SER A 20 -5.75 -9.60 15.34
C SER A 20 -4.30 -10.03 15.05
N LEU A 21 -3.68 -9.49 13.98
CA LEU A 21 -2.30 -9.81 13.62
C LEU A 21 -1.33 -9.15 14.60
N LYS A 22 -0.57 -9.95 15.35
CA LYS A 22 0.51 -9.44 16.22
C LYS A 22 1.43 -8.55 15.39
N LYS A 23 1.73 -7.32 15.87
CA LYS A 23 2.58 -6.30 15.22
C LYS A 23 3.88 -6.85 14.58
N ASN A 24 4.48 -7.91 15.14
CA ASN A 24 5.71 -8.53 14.62
C ASN A 24 5.51 -9.50 13.45
N SER A 25 4.29 -9.96 13.17
CA SER A 25 4.01 -10.95 12.10
C SER A 25 3.82 -10.31 10.72
N LEU A 26 3.43 -9.03 10.68
CA LEU A 26 3.23 -8.27 9.44
C LEU A 26 4.54 -8.01 8.68
N ALA A 27 5.68 -8.07 9.36
CA ALA A 27 6.99 -7.78 8.77
C ALA A 27 7.44 -8.83 7.73
N THR A 28 6.90 -10.04 7.79
CA THR A 28 7.33 -11.17 6.95
C THR A 28 6.43 -11.38 5.73
N LEU A 29 5.16 -10.96 5.80
CA LEU A 29 4.21 -11.13 4.70
C LEU A 29 4.56 -10.23 3.50
N PRO A 30 4.26 -10.66 2.26
CA PRO A 30 4.35 -9.78 1.10
C PRO A 30 3.42 -8.58 1.29
N ILE A 31 3.88 -7.39 0.84
CA ILE A 31 3.01 -6.22 0.76
C ILE A 31 2.15 -6.42 -0.49
N ARG A 32 0.83 -6.60 -0.32
CA ARG A 32 -0.12 -6.74 -1.44
C ARG A 32 -0.86 -5.42 -1.65
N LEU A 33 -0.74 -4.83 -2.83
CA LEU A 33 -1.41 -3.59 -3.22
C LEU A 33 -1.89 -3.70 -4.67
N ASP A 34 -3.14 -3.34 -4.93
CA ASP A 34 -3.77 -3.40 -6.26
C ASP A 34 -3.58 -4.74 -7.01
N GLY A 35 -3.73 -5.86 -6.28
CA GLY A 35 -3.51 -7.20 -6.82
C GLY A 35 -2.05 -7.58 -7.11
N ARG A 36 -1.09 -6.67 -6.86
CA ARG A 36 0.35 -6.92 -6.99
C ARG A 36 0.97 -7.27 -5.64
N ASP A 37 1.80 -8.30 -5.63
CA ASP A 37 2.63 -8.67 -4.47
C ASP A 37 4.03 -8.06 -4.59
N PHE A 38 4.50 -7.46 -3.50
CA PHE A 38 5.86 -6.95 -3.34
C PHE A 38 6.64 -7.83 -2.36
N LEU A 39 7.60 -8.58 -2.90
CA LEU A 39 8.49 -9.49 -2.20
C LEU A 39 9.65 -8.72 -1.51
N PRO A 40 10.41 -9.35 -0.59
CA PRO A 40 11.49 -8.65 0.10
C PRO A 40 12.55 -8.15 -0.88
N GLY A 41 12.88 -6.86 -0.82
CA GLY A 41 13.81 -6.22 -1.75
C GLY A 41 13.15 -5.57 -2.97
N ASP A 42 11.84 -5.76 -3.18
CA ASP A 42 11.14 -5.17 -4.30
C ASP A 42 10.92 -3.67 -4.12
N ARG A 43 10.96 -2.96 -5.25
CA ARG A 43 10.54 -1.57 -5.37
C ARG A 43 9.67 -1.43 -6.62
N GLY A 44 8.60 -0.66 -6.51
CA GLY A 44 7.77 -0.33 -7.67
C GLY A 44 6.62 0.58 -7.30
N SER A 45 5.67 0.70 -8.22
CA SER A 45 4.46 1.48 -8.04
C SER A 45 3.23 0.69 -8.46
N VAL A 46 2.07 1.16 -8.00
CA VAL A 46 0.74 0.79 -8.46
C VAL A 46 -0.10 2.05 -8.63
N ASP A 47 -1.02 2.05 -9.58
CA ASP A 47 -1.93 3.17 -9.82
C ASP A 47 -3.31 2.84 -9.25
N LEU A 48 -3.58 3.33 -8.04
CA LEU A 48 -4.84 3.08 -7.36
C LEU A 48 -5.94 3.90 -8.00
N ARG A 49 -7.01 3.26 -8.47
CA ARG A 49 -8.21 3.97 -8.90
C ARG A 49 -8.96 4.51 -7.68
N ILE A 50 -8.94 5.82 -7.50
CA ILE A 50 -9.52 6.49 -6.32
C ILE A 50 -10.89 7.12 -6.59
N GLY A 51 -11.32 7.19 -7.84
CA GLY A 51 -12.61 7.73 -8.18
C GLY A 51 -12.79 7.95 -9.67
N THR A 52 -13.71 8.86 -9.99
CA THR A 52 -14.03 9.26 -11.36
C THR A 52 -14.15 10.78 -11.39
N SER A 53 -13.61 11.41 -12.43
CA SER A 53 -13.68 12.85 -12.69
C SER A 53 -15.06 13.24 -13.21
N ILE A 54 -15.31 14.54 -13.31
CA ILE A 54 -16.56 15.11 -13.85
C ILE A 54 -16.80 14.70 -15.31
N ASP A 55 -15.72 14.51 -16.09
CA ASP A 55 -15.79 14.03 -17.48
C ASP A 55 -15.86 12.49 -17.57
N TYR A 56 -16.27 11.83 -16.49
CA TYR A 56 -16.38 10.38 -16.35
C TYR A 56 -15.09 9.59 -16.56
N GLN A 57 -13.94 10.27 -16.57
CA GLN A 57 -12.63 9.63 -16.67
C GLN A 57 -12.18 9.07 -15.31
N PRO A 58 -11.51 7.91 -15.27
CA PRO A 58 -10.92 7.39 -14.04
C PRO A 58 -9.93 8.38 -13.43
N VAL A 59 -9.99 8.59 -12.12
CA VAL A 59 -8.94 9.27 -11.37
C VAL A 59 -8.09 8.22 -10.69
N THR A 60 -6.78 8.26 -10.95
CA THR A 60 -5.80 7.33 -10.39
C THR A 60 -4.79 8.07 -9.51
N MET A 61 -4.31 7.40 -8.47
CA MET A 61 -3.26 7.88 -7.58
C MET A 61 -2.12 6.87 -7.58
N SER A 62 -0.95 7.31 -8.05
CA SER A 62 0.26 6.48 -8.02
C SER A 62 0.77 6.33 -6.59
N VAL A 63 0.90 5.09 -6.12
CA VAL A 63 1.51 4.75 -4.84
C VAL A 63 2.85 4.07 -5.09
N GLN A 64 3.91 4.63 -4.51
CA GLN A 64 5.23 3.99 -4.50
C GLN A 64 5.35 3.03 -3.31
N VAL A 65 5.86 1.84 -3.59
CA VAL A 65 6.07 0.78 -2.60
C VAL A 65 7.56 0.41 -2.61
N ILE A 66 8.18 0.50 -1.43
CA ILE A 66 9.58 0.11 -1.22
C ILE A 66 9.60 -0.91 -0.09
N ARG A 67 9.98 -2.15 -0.38
CA ARG A 67 10.11 -3.21 0.62
C ARG A 67 11.58 -3.56 0.85
N GLY A 68 12.06 -3.34 2.07
CA GLY A 68 13.39 -3.77 2.48
C GLY A 68 13.58 -5.29 2.40
N LYS A 69 14.83 -5.74 2.25
CA LYS A 69 15.17 -7.19 2.21
C LYS A 69 14.96 -7.90 3.55
N LYS A 70 15.01 -7.15 4.65
CA LYS A 70 14.89 -7.67 6.03
C LYS A 70 13.56 -7.21 6.63
N PRO A 71 12.94 -8.01 7.51
CA PRO A 71 11.74 -7.60 8.24
C PRO A 71 12.05 -6.36 9.10
N GLY A 72 11.08 -5.46 9.19
CA GLY A 72 11.21 -4.18 9.89
C GLY A 72 9.86 -3.47 10.02
N PRO A 73 9.84 -2.26 10.62
CA PRO A 73 8.64 -1.46 10.74
C PRO A 73 8.10 -1.06 9.36
N CYS A 74 6.77 -0.96 9.25
CA CYS A 74 6.09 -0.45 8.06
C CYS A 74 5.74 1.03 8.29
N LEU A 75 6.07 1.88 7.33
CA LEU A 75 5.77 3.31 7.35
C LEU A 75 4.94 3.68 6.13
N LEU A 76 3.88 4.46 6.35
CA LEU A 76 3.13 5.14 5.29
C LEU A 76 3.52 6.61 5.30
N LEU A 77 3.89 7.14 4.13
CA LEU A 77 4.11 8.56 3.90
C LEU A 77 3.02 9.07 2.96
N SER A 78 2.33 10.13 3.36
CA SER A 78 1.28 10.79 2.57
C SER A 78 1.43 12.31 2.65
N ALA A 79 1.07 13.02 1.59
CA ALA A 79 1.07 14.48 1.53
C ALA A 79 -0.07 14.98 0.62
N ALA A 80 -0.28 16.30 0.58
CA ALA A 80 -1.34 16.96 -0.18
C ALA A 80 -2.74 16.43 0.12
N LEU A 81 -3.07 16.31 1.40
CA LEU A 81 -4.45 16.03 1.81
C LEU A 81 -5.36 17.20 1.42
N HIS A 82 -4.83 18.42 1.55
CA HIS A 82 -5.36 19.61 0.90
C HIS A 82 -4.52 19.96 -0.34
N GLY A 83 -5.17 20.52 -1.37
CA GLY A 83 -4.57 20.72 -2.69
C GLY A 83 -3.48 21.80 -2.76
N ASP A 84 -3.32 22.61 -1.72
CA ASP A 84 -2.34 23.68 -1.61
C ASP A 84 -1.13 23.33 -0.71
N GLU A 85 -1.12 22.15 -0.09
CA GLU A 85 -0.06 21.68 0.82
C GLU A 85 1.16 21.08 0.09
N ILE A 86 1.83 21.88 -0.74
CA ILE A 86 2.91 21.42 -1.64
C ILE A 86 4.22 21.01 -0.94
N ASN A 87 4.46 21.51 0.28
CA ASN A 87 5.72 21.26 0.99
C ASN A 87 5.93 19.77 1.30
N GLY A 88 4.87 19.08 1.74
CA GLY A 88 4.93 17.64 2.02
C GLY A 88 5.19 16.82 0.76
N VAL A 89 4.65 17.25 -0.39
CA VAL A 89 4.84 16.59 -1.69
C VAL A 89 6.30 16.60 -2.09
N GLU A 90 6.96 17.76 -2.02
CA GLU A 90 8.39 17.87 -2.38
C GLU A 90 9.30 17.12 -1.41
N ILE A 91 8.96 17.09 -0.11
CA ILE A 91 9.70 16.28 0.87
C ILE A 91 9.63 14.80 0.50
N ILE A 92 8.43 14.26 0.27
CA ILE A 92 8.25 12.85 -0.11
C ILE A 92 8.97 12.56 -1.44
N ARG A 93 8.88 13.46 -2.43
CA ARG A 93 9.54 13.30 -3.72
C ARG A 93 11.08 13.21 -3.61
N ARG A 94 11.69 13.87 -2.63
CA ARG A 94 13.14 13.79 -2.38
C ARG A 94 13.57 12.55 -1.62
N LEU A 95 12.68 12.01 -0.78
CA LEU A 95 12.96 10.80 0.00
C LEU A 95 12.92 9.52 -0.86
N LEU A 96 12.09 9.52 -1.91
CA LEU A 96 11.87 8.37 -2.78
C LEU A 96 12.87 8.36 -3.93
#